data_AF-A0A1C4YKK6-F1
#
_entry.id   AF-A0A1C4YKK6-F1
#
_cell.length_a   1.000
_cell.length_b   1.000
_cell.length_c   1.000
_cell.angle_alpha   90.00
_cell.angle_beta   90.00
_cell.angle_gamma   90.00
#
_symmetry.space_group_name_H-M   'P 1'
#
loop_
_entity.id
_entity.type
_entity.pdbx_description
1 polymer ?
#
loop_
_entity_poly.entity_id
_entity_poly.type
_entity_poly.pdbx_seq_one_letter_code
_entity_poly.pdbx_strand_id
1 'polypeptide(L)'
;MNPANVRSNIRSLLGLGAVSLAVAGVIVAGQPSSAPEPERPWQPPAGYVLADTVPLEHDHTLRLWTSPTGWYVESLRLGQHKAAVGAGGSSSEYTVSEVLDGLVGAVPVAGAQAVSVGTPGATVRAGVHGGWFLVPASVVLATDDTVPVTPLDASGNPLAEETAVPIDGRG
;
A
#
# COMPACT_ATOMS: atom_id res chain seq x y z
N MET A 1 25.20 11.95 -56.20
CA MET A 1 26.00 11.68 -54.98
C MET A 1 25.26 12.28 -53.79
N ASN A 2 24.85 11.45 -52.83
CA ASN A 2 24.64 11.81 -51.41
C ASN A 2 26.05 11.81 -50.72
N PRO A 3 26.30 12.37 -49.51
CA PRO A 3 25.36 12.44 -48.36
C PRO A 3 25.47 13.65 -47.37
N ALA A 4 24.50 13.70 -46.45
CA ALA A 4 24.58 14.01 -45.00
C ALA A 4 24.99 15.40 -44.46
N ASN A 5 24.05 16.02 -43.72
CA ASN A 5 24.19 16.56 -42.35
C ASN A 5 22.82 17.11 -41.89
N VAL A 6 21.94 16.30 -41.32
CA VAL A 6 21.74 16.09 -39.87
C VAL A 6 21.57 17.39 -39.07
N ARG A 7 20.31 17.73 -38.75
CA ARG A 7 19.94 18.33 -37.47
C ARG A 7 18.71 17.61 -36.92
N SER A 8 18.97 16.71 -36.00
CA SER A 8 18.05 16.12 -35.05
C SER A 8 17.66 17.16 -34.00
N ASN A 9 16.40 17.16 -33.55
CA ASN A 9 16.08 17.14 -32.13
C ASN A 9 14.62 16.68 -31.96
N ILE A 10 14.48 15.36 -32.07
CA ILE A 10 13.36 14.59 -31.54
C ILE A 10 13.32 14.85 -30.03
N ARG A 11 12.19 15.38 -29.54
CA ARG A 11 11.95 15.52 -28.11
C ARG A 11 11.84 14.13 -27.49
N SER A 12 12.92 13.71 -26.86
CA SER A 12 12.95 12.62 -25.88
C SER A 12 12.02 12.96 -24.72
N LEU A 13 10.99 12.14 -24.51
CA LEU A 13 10.28 12.00 -23.25
C LEU A 13 10.59 10.59 -22.75
N LEU A 14 11.69 10.47 -22.01
CA LEU A 14 12.07 9.31 -21.21
C LEU A 14 12.20 9.76 -19.75
N GLY A 15 11.63 8.96 -18.84
CA GLY A 15 11.90 8.96 -17.40
C GLY A 15 10.89 9.79 -16.59
N LEU A 16 10.32 9.33 -15.48
CA LEU A 16 10.64 8.28 -14.50
C LEU A 16 9.32 7.94 -13.77
N GLY A 17 9.04 6.76 -13.23
CA GLY A 17 9.75 5.50 -13.12
C GLY A 17 8.74 4.47 -12.59
N ALA A 18 8.70 3.28 -13.21
CA ALA A 18 7.94 2.18 -12.66
C ALA A 18 8.58 1.77 -11.33
N VAL A 19 7.87 2.03 -10.22
CA VAL A 19 8.27 1.54 -8.90
C VAL A 19 8.13 0.03 -8.93
N SER A 20 9.27 -0.66 -8.98
CA SER A 20 9.30 -2.12 -8.95
C SER A 20 8.96 -2.59 -7.54
N LEU A 21 7.77 -3.17 -7.38
CA LEU A 21 7.35 -3.84 -6.16
C LEU A 21 8.07 -5.19 -6.09
N ALA A 22 9.04 -5.33 -5.18
CA ALA A 22 9.78 -6.57 -5.00
C ALA A 22 9.05 -7.44 -3.96
N VAL A 23 8.48 -8.56 -4.41
CA VAL A 23 7.89 -9.58 -3.53
C VAL A 23 8.99 -10.55 -3.10
N ALA A 24 9.38 -10.55 -1.83
CA ALA A 24 10.32 -11.52 -1.27
C ALA A 24 9.56 -12.62 -0.52
N GLY A 25 9.57 -13.86 -1.04
CA GLY A 25 9.01 -15.03 -0.36
C GLY A 25 10.08 -15.77 0.45
N VAL A 26 9.86 -15.94 1.76
CA VAL A 26 10.67 -16.83 2.61
C VAL A 26 9.91 -18.14 2.78
N ILE A 27 10.42 -19.23 2.21
CA ILE A 27 9.89 -20.59 2.40
C ILE A 27 10.84 -21.31 3.35
N VAL A 28 10.40 -21.62 4.57
CA VAL A 28 11.13 -22.49 5.50
C VAL A 28 10.63 -23.93 5.31
N ALA A 29 11.45 -24.79 4.71
CA ALA A 29 11.20 -26.23 4.62
C ALA A 29 11.80 -26.95 5.85
N GLY A 30 11.01 -27.79 6.51
CA GLY A 30 11.27 -28.31 7.86
C GLY A 30 12.36 -29.40 7.99
N GLN A 31 12.97 -29.42 9.18
CA GLN A 31 13.74 -30.53 9.76
C GLN A 31 13.18 -30.84 11.18
N PRO A 32 13.35 -32.08 11.72
CA PRO A 32 12.53 -32.59 12.82
C PRO A 32 12.84 -31.99 14.20
N SER A 33 11.75 -31.75 14.94
CA SER A 33 11.55 -31.21 16.28
C SER A 33 12.73 -31.17 17.26
N SER A 34 13.25 -29.97 17.46
CA SER A 34 13.41 -29.41 18.81
C SER A 34 12.07 -28.74 19.17
N ALA A 35 11.68 -28.65 20.45
CA ALA A 35 10.47 -27.93 20.86
C ALA A 35 10.40 -26.58 20.10
N PRO A 36 9.27 -26.22 19.46
CA PRO A 36 9.24 -25.03 18.60
C PRO A 36 9.69 -23.85 19.45
N GLU A 37 10.86 -23.29 19.13
CA GLU A 37 11.18 -21.92 19.53
C GLU A 37 9.94 -21.13 19.09
N PRO A 38 9.26 -20.40 20.01
CA PRO A 38 8.07 -19.68 19.65
C PRO A 38 8.41 -18.86 18.41
N GLU A 39 7.70 -19.12 17.31
CA GLU A 39 7.98 -18.49 16.03
C GLU A 39 8.12 -17.00 16.31
N ARG A 40 9.31 -16.45 16.06
CA ARG A 40 9.50 -15.03 16.28
C ARG A 40 8.52 -14.35 15.33
N PRO A 41 7.60 -13.51 15.84
CA PRO A 41 6.67 -12.82 14.98
C PRO A 41 7.51 -12.08 13.94
N TRP A 42 7.18 -12.28 12.66
CA TRP A 42 7.87 -11.59 11.58
C TRP A 42 7.85 -10.08 11.85
N GLN A 43 8.98 -9.43 11.62
CA GLN A 43 9.12 -7.98 11.79
C GLN A 43 9.88 -7.40 10.59
N PRO A 44 9.50 -6.20 10.13
CA PRO A 44 10.29 -5.46 9.16
C PRO A 44 11.67 -5.07 9.75
N PRO A 45 12.60 -4.58 8.91
CA PRO A 45 13.86 -4.00 9.39
C PRO A 45 13.64 -2.91 10.46
N ALA A 46 14.69 -2.64 11.25
CA ALA A 46 14.64 -1.61 12.28
C ALA A 46 14.25 -0.25 11.71
N GLY A 47 13.43 0.51 12.46
CA GLY A 47 12.96 1.85 12.08
C GLY A 47 11.51 1.90 11.57
N TYR A 48 10.86 0.75 11.39
CA TYR A 48 9.44 0.66 11.10
C TYR A 48 8.63 0.47 12.39
N VAL A 49 7.48 1.13 12.48
CA VAL A 49 6.56 1.05 13.61
C VAL A 49 5.22 0.50 13.13
N LEU A 50 4.61 -0.38 13.94
CA LEU A 50 3.27 -0.90 13.66
C LEU A 50 2.29 0.28 13.71
N ALA A 51 1.69 0.57 12.56
CA ALA A 51 0.80 1.70 12.35
C ALA A 51 -0.66 1.27 12.48
N ASP A 52 -1.03 0.14 11.86
CA ASP A 52 -2.42 -0.33 11.86
C ASP A 52 -2.50 -1.86 11.81
N THR A 53 -3.63 -2.42 12.24
CA THR A 53 -3.97 -3.85 12.16
C THR A 53 -5.41 -4.01 11.71
N VAL A 54 -5.59 -4.56 10.52
CA VAL A 54 -6.89 -4.71 9.85
C VAL A 54 -7.28 -6.20 9.82
N PRO A 55 -8.34 -6.61 10.54
CA PRO A 55 -8.86 -7.96 10.41
C PRO A 55 -9.57 -8.13 9.06
N LEU A 56 -9.35 -9.28 8.44
CA LEU A 56 -10.06 -9.78 7.27
C LEU A 56 -10.88 -11.02 7.67
N GLU A 57 -11.58 -11.62 6.71
CA GLU A 57 -12.32 -12.86 6.95
C GLU A 57 -11.40 -14.07 7.22
N HIS A 58 -11.93 -15.13 7.82
CA HIS A 58 -11.25 -16.44 7.99
C HIS A 58 -9.91 -16.38 8.74
N ASP A 59 -9.85 -15.65 9.87
CA ASP A 59 -8.65 -15.49 10.70
C ASP A 59 -7.44 -14.94 9.94
N HIS A 60 -7.71 -14.15 8.90
CA HIS A 60 -6.68 -13.42 8.16
C HIS A 60 -6.57 -12.01 8.73
N THR A 61 -5.36 -11.54 8.97
CA THR A 61 -5.08 -10.18 9.45
C THR A 61 -4.03 -9.52 8.58
N LEU A 62 -4.22 -8.25 8.26
CA LEU A 62 -3.21 -7.39 7.69
C LEU A 62 -2.63 -6.45 8.76
N ARG A 63 -1.34 -6.18 8.68
CA ARG A 63 -0.66 -5.19 9.53
C ARG A 63 0.12 -4.22 8.68
N LEU A 64 -0.12 -2.94 8.88
CA LEU A 64 0.64 -1.87 8.26
C LEU A 64 1.77 -1.45 9.19
N TRP A 65 2.99 -1.43 8.68
CA TRP A 65 4.15 -0.86 9.35
C TRP A 65 4.64 0.33 8.54
N THR A 66 4.92 1.46 9.18
CA THR A 66 5.38 2.67 8.48
C THR A 66 6.69 3.20 9.06
N SER A 67 7.44 3.88 8.20
CA SER A 67 8.66 4.62 8.52
C SER A 67 8.77 5.81 7.57
N PRO A 68 9.67 6.77 7.82
CA PRO A 68 9.96 7.84 6.85
C PRO A 68 10.47 7.31 5.49
N THR A 69 11.03 6.11 5.45
CA THR A 69 11.61 5.50 4.23
C THR A 69 10.65 4.58 3.48
N GLY A 70 9.49 4.25 4.05
CA GLY A 70 8.50 3.39 3.38
C GLY A 70 7.49 2.73 4.29
N TRP A 71 6.78 1.77 3.72
CA TRP A 71 5.79 0.96 4.40
C TRP A 71 6.02 -0.53 4.14
N TYR A 72 5.58 -1.36 5.09
CA TYR A 72 5.41 -2.80 4.91
C TYR A 72 3.96 -3.17 5.22
N VAL A 73 3.42 -4.10 4.44
CA VAL A 73 2.20 -4.83 4.80
C VAL A 73 2.56 -6.27 5.07
N GLU A 74 2.20 -6.74 6.25
CA GLU A 74 2.22 -8.14 6.63
C GLU A 74 0.82 -8.71 6.52
N SER A 75 0.69 -9.87 5.88
CA SER A 75 -0.51 -10.70 5.87
C SER A 75 -0.25 -11.95 6.71
N LEU A 76 -1.05 -12.13 7.75
CA LEU A 76 -1.04 -13.32 8.61
C LEU A 76 -2.31 -14.14 8.37
N ARG A 77 -2.17 -15.36 7.84
CA ARG A 77 -3.28 -16.30 7.64
C ARG A 77 -2.86 -17.69 8.11
N LEU A 78 -3.55 -18.24 9.11
CA LEU A 78 -3.28 -19.58 9.65
C LEU A 78 -1.80 -19.82 10.04
N GLY A 79 -1.16 -18.81 10.65
CA GLY A 79 0.26 -18.86 11.02
C GLY A 79 1.23 -18.64 9.86
N GLN A 80 0.75 -18.51 8.62
CA GLN A 80 1.59 -18.17 7.48
C GLN A 80 1.71 -16.66 7.31
N HIS A 81 2.96 -16.19 7.21
CA HIS A 81 3.30 -14.79 7.01
C HIS A 81 3.66 -14.53 5.55
N LYS A 82 3.04 -13.52 4.94
CA LYS A 82 3.47 -12.92 3.67
C LYS A 82 3.70 -11.45 3.90
N ALA A 83 4.69 -10.87 3.23
CA ALA A 83 4.97 -9.45 3.34
C ALA A 83 5.19 -8.80 1.98
N ALA A 84 4.79 -7.55 1.88
CA ALA A 84 5.04 -6.67 0.76
C ALA A 84 5.58 -5.34 1.29
N VAL A 85 6.38 -4.66 0.47
CA VAL A 85 7.06 -3.43 0.82
C VAL A 85 6.86 -2.40 -0.29
N GLY A 86 6.72 -1.14 0.09
CA GLY A 86 6.76 -0.02 -0.82
C GLY A 86 7.69 1.07 -0.33
N ALA A 87 8.22 1.82 -1.29
CA ALA A 87 9.04 3.00 -1.00
C ALA A 87 8.19 4.08 -0.33
N GLY A 88 8.82 4.77 0.62
CA GLY A 88 8.24 5.93 1.28
C GLY A 88 8.71 7.23 0.65
N GLY A 89 8.11 8.30 1.15
CA GLY A 89 8.27 9.64 0.64
C GLY A 89 6.92 10.33 0.68
N SER A 90 6.91 11.65 0.85
CA SER A 90 5.68 12.40 0.59
C SER A 90 5.34 12.22 -0.88
N SER A 91 4.32 11.40 -1.20
CA SER A 91 3.70 11.55 -2.51
C SER A 91 3.03 12.92 -2.51
N SER A 92 3.18 13.67 -3.60
CA SER A 92 2.37 14.87 -3.84
C SER A 92 0.98 14.51 -4.37
N GLU A 93 0.72 13.22 -4.60
CA GLU A 93 -0.45 12.69 -5.27
C GLU A 93 -1.05 11.55 -4.46
N TYR A 94 -2.34 11.32 -4.62
CA TYR A 94 -2.98 10.12 -4.10
C TYR A 94 -2.46 8.91 -4.86
N THR A 95 -2.14 7.84 -4.14
CA THR A 95 -1.86 6.54 -4.73
C THR A 95 -2.60 5.48 -3.95
N VAL A 96 -3.05 4.42 -4.63
CA VAL A 96 -3.59 3.22 -4.00
C VAL A 96 -3.07 2.02 -4.76
N SER A 97 -2.57 1.01 -4.04
CA SER A 97 -2.15 -0.26 -4.61
C SER A 97 -2.82 -1.42 -3.89
N GLU A 98 -3.26 -2.42 -4.64
CA GLU A 98 -3.72 -3.68 -4.06
C GLU A 98 -2.52 -4.55 -3.68
N VAL A 99 -2.48 -4.97 -2.42
CA VAL A 99 -1.37 -5.69 -1.81
C VAL A 99 -1.91 -6.69 -0.81
N LEU A 100 -1.70 -7.98 -1.05
CA LEU A 100 -2.01 -9.07 -0.11
C LEU A 100 -3.47 -9.04 0.41
N ASP A 101 -4.45 -8.82 -0.47
CA ASP A 101 -5.88 -8.66 -0.15
C ASP A 101 -6.24 -7.36 0.61
N GLY A 102 -5.32 -6.39 0.66
CA GLY A 102 -5.54 -5.05 1.20
C GLY A 102 -5.30 -3.95 0.16
N LEU A 103 -5.84 -2.76 0.41
CA LEU A 103 -5.46 -1.54 -0.30
C LEU A 103 -4.55 -0.71 0.61
N VAL A 104 -3.34 -0.45 0.12
CA VAL A 104 -2.40 0.49 0.74
C VAL A 104 -2.44 1.77 -0.06
N GLY A 105 -2.71 2.89 0.60
CA GLY A 105 -2.76 4.18 -0.10
C GLY A 105 -2.01 5.30 0.59
N ALA A 106 -1.52 6.24 -0.22
CA ALA A 106 -0.90 7.48 0.22
C ALA A 106 -1.87 8.65 0.14
N VAL A 107 -1.85 9.52 1.15
CA VAL A 107 -2.74 10.68 1.28
C VAL A 107 -1.90 11.97 1.30
N PRO A 108 -1.87 12.75 0.22
CA PRO A 108 -1.05 13.96 0.11
C PRO A 108 -1.72 15.18 0.78
N VAL A 109 -2.50 14.99 1.85
CA VAL A 109 -3.28 16.05 2.49
C VAL A 109 -2.75 16.32 3.89
N ALA A 110 -2.20 17.52 4.07
CA ALA A 110 -1.69 17.96 5.36
C ALA A 110 -2.79 17.97 6.43
N GLY A 111 -2.49 17.39 7.59
CA GLY A 111 -3.43 17.31 8.70
C GLY A 111 -4.45 16.18 8.60
N ALA A 112 -4.45 15.38 7.51
CA ALA A 112 -5.25 14.18 7.43
C ALA A 112 -4.82 13.17 8.50
N GLN A 113 -5.77 12.73 9.31
CA GLN A 113 -5.57 11.72 10.36
C GLN A 113 -6.35 10.45 10.08
N ALA A 114 -7.33 10.53 9.20
CA ALA A 114 -8.09 9.39 8.71
C ALA A 114 -8.48 9.60 7.24
N VAL A 115 -8.98 8.54 6.62
CA VAL A 115 -9.65 8.57 5.32
C VAL A 115 -10.96 7.81 5.40
N SER A 116 -11.96 8.26 4.63
CA SER A 116 -13.10 7.43 4.23
C SER A 116 -12.77 6.83 2.87
N VAL A 117 -12.84 5.50 2.75
CA VAL A 117 -12.43 4.75 1.56
C VAL A 117 -13.54 3.79 1.15
N GLY A 118 -13.82 3.70 -0.15
CA GLY A 118 -14.82 2.78 -0.70
C GLY A 118 -15.99 3.52 -1.35
N THR A 119 -16.98 2.77 -1.82
CA THR A 119 -18.11 3.33 -2.55
C THR A 119 -19.18 3.92 -1.61
N PRO A 120 -19.97 4.92 -2.05
CA PRO A 120 -21.04 5.48 -1.24
C PRO A 120 -21.99 4.41 -0.69
N GLY A 121 -22.18 4.37 0.63
CA GLY A 121 -22.99 3.36 1.32
C GLY A 121 -22.21 2.12 1.79
N ALA A 122 -20.95 1.97 1.39
CA ALA A 122 -20.04 0.90 1.81
C ALA A 122 -18.64 1.43 2.18
N THR A 123 -18.55 2.68 2.64
CA THR A 123 -17.28 3.29 3.01
C THR A 123 -16.77 2.77 4.35
N VAL A 124 -15.44 2.62 4.45
CA VAL A 124 -14.72 2.28 5.66
C VAL A 124 -13.84 3.45 6.06
N ARG A 125 -13.78 3.74 7.36
CA ARG A 125 -12.83 4.71 7.91
C ARG A 125 -11.53 4.01 8.27
N ALA A 126 -10.40 4.52 7.78
CA ALA A 126 -9.06 4.06 8.13
C ALA A 126 -8.20 5.18 8.71
N GLY A 127 -7.28 4.83 9.62
CA GLY A 127 -6.30 5.77 10.15
C GLY A 127 -5.23 6.10 9.11
N VAL A 128 -4.72 7.33 9.15
CA VAL A 128 -3.58 7.77 8.33
C VAL A 128 -2.34 7.88 9.21
N HIS A 129 -1.30 7.13 8.88
CA HIS A 129 -0.08 6.99 9.66
C HIS A 129 1.14 7.28 8.78
N GLY A 130 1.82 8.40 9.04
CA GLY A 130 2.95 8.82 8.19
C GLY A 130 2.56 9.05 6.72
N GLY A 131 1.29 9.42 6.48
CA GLY A 131 0.73 9.61 5.14
C GLY A 131 0.12 8.36 4.50
N TRP A 132 0.17 7.20 5.17
CA TRP A 132 -0.31 5.92 4.64
C TRP A 132 -1.55 5.41 5.38
N PHE A 133 -2.46 4.77 4.66
CA PHE A 133 -3.56 4.01 5.26
C PHE A 133 -3.58 2.58 4.71
N LEU A 134 -4.30 1.71 5.42
CA LEU A 134 -4.57 0.33 5.02
C LEU A 134 -6.05 0.03 5.21
N VAL A 135 -6.68 -0.57 4.21
CA VAL A 135 -8.05 -1.13 4.29
C VAL A 135 -8.11 -2.50 3.63
N PRO A 136 -9.14 -3.32 3.89
CA PRO A 136 -9.40 -4.51 3.09
C PRO A 136 -9.61 -4.18 1.61
N ALA A 137 -9.18 -5.03 0.68
CA ALA A 137 -9.49 -4.86 -0.74
C ALA A 137 -10.99 -5.02 -1.05
N SER A 138 -11.73 -5.67 -0.15
CA SER A 138 -13.18 -5.88 -0.25
C SER A 138 -14.03 -4.63 -0.04
N VAL A 139 -13.44 -3.47 0.27
CA VAL A 139 -14.16 -2.18 0.34
C VAL A 139 -14.62 -1.69 -1.03
N VAL A 140 -14.08 -2.27 -2.09
CA VAL A 140 -14.47 -2.08 -3.49
C VAL A 140 -14.67 -3.43 -4.15
N LEU A 141 -15.43 -3.47 -5.25
CA LEU A 141 -15.60 -4.71 -6.01
C LEU A 141 -14.28 -5.07 -6.70
N ALA A 142 -14.03 -6.35 -6.92
CA ALA A 142 -12.83 -6.82 -7.64
C ALA A 142 -12.76 -6.31 -9.09
N THR A 143 -13.89 -5.86 -9.65
CA THR A 143 -14.00 -5.26 -10.99
C THR A 143 -13.77 -3.75 -11.00
N ASP A 144 -13.64 -3.12 -9.83
CA ASP A 144 -13.40 -1.68 -9.74
C ASP A 144 -11.91 -1.39 -9.95
N ASP A 145 -11.60 -0.53 -10.91
CA ASP A 145 -10.24 -0.08 -11.20
C ASP A 145 -9.87 1.21 -10.44
N THR A 146 -10.81 1.77 -9.68
CA THR A 146 -10.63 2.99 -8.89
C THR A 146 -11.32 2.86 -7.54
N VAL A 147 -10.83 3.57 -6.53
CA VAL A 147 -11.45 3.66 -5.20
C VAL A 147 -11.66 5.13 -4.81
N PRO A 148 -12.87 5.51 -4.36
CA PRO A 148 -13.09 6.83 -3.78
C PRO A 148 -12.37 6.97 -2.43
N VAL A 149 -11.67 8.08 -2.24
CA VAL A 149 -10.94 8.42 -1.01
C VAL A 149 -11.28 9.86 -0.61
N THR A 150 -11.73 10.04 0.63
CA THR A 150 -11.93 11.36 1.24
C THR A 150 -11.04 11.50 2.48
N PRO A 151 -10.11 12.46 2.52
CA PRO A 151 -9.27 12.71 3.69
C PRO A 151 -10.06 13.40 4.81
N LEU A 152 -9.85 12.96 6.04
CA LEU A 152 -10.59 13.42 7.21
C LEU A 152 -9.64 13.92 8.30
N ASP A 153 -10.11 14.93 9.05
CA ASP A 153 -9.48 15.36 10.29
C ASP A 153 -9.75 14.38 11.45
N ALA A 154 -9.24 14.71 12.64
CA ALA A 154 -9.44 13.92 13.86
C ALA A 154 -10.92 13.72 14.22
N SER A 155 -11.75 14.73 13.93
CA SER A 155 -13.17 14.80 14.24
C SER A 155 -14.02 14.09 13.17
N GLY A 156 -13.42 13.65 12.06
CA GLY A 156 -14.11 13.03 10.94
C GLY A 156 -14.67 14.00 9.91
N ASN A 157 -14.27 15.27 9.95
CA ASN A 157 -14.68 16.25 8.93
C ASN A 157 -13.81 16.10 7.68
N PRO A 158 -14.38 16.20 6.46
CA PRO A 158 -13.60 16.25 5.23
C PRO A 158 -12.64 17.42 5.20
N LEU A 159 -11.38 17.14 4.87
CA LEU A 159 -10.33 18.14 4.64
C LEU A 159 -10.18 18.54 3.17
N ALA A 160 -10.63 17.68 2.26
CA ALA A 160 -10.67 17.90 0.83
C ALA A 160 -11.88 17.16 0.23
N GLU A 161 -12.17 17.45 -1.04
CA GLU A 161 -13.18 16.73 -1.80
C GLU A 161 -12.80 15.26 -1.98
N GLU A 162 -13.82 14.41 -2.18
CA GLU A 162 -13.64 13.01 -2.53
C GLU A 162 -12.87 12.89 -3.85
N THR A 163 -11.85 12.04 -3.86
CA THR A 163 -11.01 11.78 -5.04
C THR A 163 -11.13 10.30 -5.42
N ALA A 164 -11.49 10.02 -6.68
CA ALA A 164 -11.40 8.66 -7.23
C ALA A 164 -9.95 8.35 -7.61
N VAL A 165 -9.33 7.41 -6.89
CA VAL A 165 -7.91 7.06 -7.05
C VAL A 165 -7.80 5.73 -7.81
N PRO A 166 -7.04 5.66 -8.92
CA PRO A 166 -6.74 4.39 -9.58
C PRO A 166 -6.09 3.38 -8.63
N ILE A 167 -6.46 2.10 -8.78
CA ILE A 167 -5.90 1.01 -7.98
C ILE A 167 -4.81 0.33 -8.79
N ASP A 168 -3.55 0.55 -8.40
CA ASP A 168 -2.42 -0.16 -9.00
C ASP A 168 -2.46 -1.65 -8.63
N GLY A 169 -2.11 -2.51 -9.59
CA GLY A 169 -2.16 -3.97 -9.42
C GLY A 169 -3.48 -4.60 -9.85
N ARG A 170 -4.46 -3.80 -10.28
CA ARG A 170 -5.67 -4.26 -10.97
C ARG A 170 -5.54 -3.97 -12.48
N GLY A 171 -5.67 -5.02 -13.30
CA GLY A 171 -5.53 -4.99 -14.76
C GLY A 171 -5.38 -6.38 -15.36
#